data_AF-A0A925BJN9-F1
#
_entry.id   AF-A0A925BJN9-F1
#
_cell.length_a   1.000
_cell.length_b   1.000
_cell.length_c   1.000
_cell.angle_alpha   90.00
_cell.angle_beta   90.00
_cell.angle_gamma   90.00
#
_symmetry.space_group_name_H-M   'P 1'
#
loop_
_entity.id
_entity.type
_entity.pdbx_description
1 polymer ?
#
loop_
_entity_poly.entity_id
_entity_poly.type
_entity_poly.pdbx_seq_one_letter_code
_entity_poly.pdbx_strand_id
1 'polypeptide(L)' 'MEKIRIRFDPSANTLIVWVDSPEHMAYLSPIDEAAHGDLHLIKNKTGEVIGFECQFYRLAPGELAVELETVPLLPR' A
#
# COMPACT_ATOMS: atom_id res chain seq x y z
N MET A 1 6.55 -6.08 16.62
CA MET A 1 5.57 -6.43 15.58
C MET A 1 4.81 -5.18 15.22
N GLU A 2 5.17 -4.54 14.12
CA GLU A 2 4.36 -3.43 13.62
C GLU A 2 3.04 -3.98 13.09
N LYS A 3 1.95 -3.28 13.39
CA LYS A 3 0.61 -3.67 12.95
C LYS A 3 0.37 -3.12 11.56
N ILE A 4 -0.02 -3.99 10.63
CA ILE A 4 -0.50 -3.58 9.32
C ILE A 4 -1.72 -2.69 9.52
N ARG A 5 -1.72 -1.49 8.92
CA ARG A 5 -2.84 -0.54 9.02
C ARG A 5 -3.46 -0.33 7.65
N ILE A 6 -4.77 -0.52 7.56
CA ILE A 6 -5.53 -0.35 6.32
C ILE A 6 -6.46 0.84 6.50
N ARG A 7 -6.43 1.81 5.58
CA ARG A 7 -7.30 2.98 5.56
C ARG A 7 -7.91 3.13 4.18
N PHE A 8 -9.24 3.22 4.11
CA PHE A 8 -9.94 3.62 2.90
C PHE A 8 -10.48 5.05 3.07
N ASP A 9 -10.21 5.89 2.08
CA ASP A 9 -10.73 7.25 1.98
C ASP A 9 -11.81 7.32 0.88
N PRO A 10 -13.09 7.36 1.25
CA PRO A 10 -14.18 7.36 0.27
C PRO A 10 -14.29 8.68 -0.50
N SER A 11 -13.69 9.77 -0.01
CA SER A 11 -13.75 11.07 -0.71
C SER A 11 -12.84 11.12 -1.93
N ALA A 12 -11.68 10.45 -1.83
CA ALA A 12 -10.69 10.33 -2.90
C ALA A 12 -10.75 8.99 -3.64
N ASN A 13 -11.55 8.02 -3.15
CA ASN A 13 -11.52 6.62 -3.56
C ASN A 13 -10.09 6.06 -3.48
N THR A 14 -9.45 6.25 -2.33
CA THR A 14 -8.06 5.85 -2.12
C THR A 14 -7.97 4.80 -1.02
N LEU A 15 -7.36 3.65 -1.33
CA LEU A 15 -7.00 2.64 -0.34
C LEU A 15 -5.51 2.78 0.00
N ILE A 16 -5.20 2.84 1.28
CA ILE A 16 -3.82 2.91 1.77
C ILE A 16 -3.58 1.74 2.72
N VAL A 17 -2.49 1.02 2.49
CA VAL A 17 -2.02 -0.05 3.36
C VAL A 17 -0.61 0.28 3.84
N TRP A 18 -0.45 0.35 5.15
CA TRP A 18 0.81 0.57 5.83
C TRP A 18 1.34 -0.73 6.41
N VAL A 19 2.62 -1.00 6.17
CA VAL A 19 3.37 -2.11 6.78
C VAL A 19 4.46 -1.62 7.73
N ASP A 20 4.70 -0.31 7.76
CA ASP A 20 5.52 0.41 8.75
C ASP A 20 4.76 1.67 9.23
N SER A 21 5.40 2.52 10.04
CA SER A 21 4.82 3.74 10.56
C SER A 21 4.69 4.86 9.49
N PRO A 22 3.50 5.48 9.33
CA PRO A 22 3.26 6.52 8.32
C PRO A 22 4.21 7.73 8.38
N GLU A 23 4.70 8.09 9.57
CA GLU A 23 5.68 9.16 9.77
C GLU A 23 7.04 8.91 9.10
N HIS A 24 7.32 7.67 8.70
CA HIS A 24 8.53 7.33 7.95
C HIS A 24 8.41 7.61 6.45
N MET A 25 7.21 7.96 5.95
CA MET A 25 6.99 8.28 4.53
C MET A 25 7.89 9.42 4.05
N ALA A 26 8.51 9.20 2.89
CA ALA A 26 9.28 10.19 2.17
C ALA A 26 8.71 10.50 0.79
N TYR A 27 8.35 9.47 0.00
CA TYR A 27 7.82 9.67 -1.36
C TYR A 27 6.99 8.48 -1.86
N LEU A 28 6.24 8.72 -2.94
CA LEU A 28 5.50 7.71 -3.70
C LEU A 28 6.27 7.32 -4.96
N SER A 29 6.24 6.05 -5.35
CA SER A 29 6.74 5.60 -6.65
C SER A 29 5.76 4.63 -7.32
N PRO A 30 5.46 4.75 -8.61
CA PRO A 30 4.62 3.78 -9.31
C PRO A 30 5.27 2.38 -9.29
N ILE A 31 4.44 1.32 -9.30
CA ILE A 31 4.95 -0.07 -9.36
C ILE A 31 5.40 -0.43 -10.78
N ASP A 32 4.61 -0.06 -11.80
CA ASP A 32 4.87 -0.27 -13.22
C ASP A 32 3.86 0.57 -14.04
N GLU A 33 4.23 1.05 -15.23
CA GLU A 33 3.29 1.70 -16.15
C GLU A 33 2.21 0.71 -16.67
N ALA A 34 2.52 -0.59 -16.65
CA ALA A 34 1.61 -1.66 -17.06
C ALA A 34 0.70 -2.19 -15.93
N ALA A 35 0.88 -1.74 -14.68
CA ALA A 35 0.05 -2.19 -13.58
C ALA A 35 -1.40 -1.70 -13.76
N HIS A 36 -2.35 -2.62 -13.70
CA HIS A 36 -3.77 -2.27 -13.75
C HIS A 36 -4.18 -1.56 -12.45
N GLY A 37 -4.34 -0.24 -12.52
CA GLY A 37 -4.73 0.63 -11.42
C GLY A 37 -3.61 1.59 -11.01
N ASP A 38 -3.97 2.75 -10.47
CA ASP A 38 -3.00 3.75 -9.98
C ASP A 38 -2.42 3.33 -8.62
N LEU A 39 -1.55 2.31 -8.67
CA LEU A 39 -0.89 1.72 -7.52
C LEU A 39 0.51 2.31 -7.32
N HIS A 40 0.71 2.92 -6.16
CA HIS A 40 1.94 3.58 -5.77
C HIS A 40 2.53 2.91 -4.53
N LEU A 41 3.83 2.63 -4.55
CA LEU A 41 4.58 2.24 -3.37
C LEU A 41 4.86 3.46 -2.51
N ILE A 42 4.65 3.32 -1.20
CA ILE A 42 5.05 4.31 -0.22
C ILE A 42 6.42 3.94 0.30
N LYS A 43 7.39 4.84 0.15
CA LYS A 43 8.78 4.59 0.53
C LYS A 43 9.28 5.56 1.58
N ASN A 44 10.17 5.08 2.44
CA ASN A 44 10.89 5.91 3.40
C ASN A 44 12.13 6.57 2.75
N LYS A 45 12.90 7.31 3.54
CA LYS A 45 14.09 8.03 3.07
C LYS A 45 15.23 7.12 2.59
N THR A 46 15.28 5.87 3.05
CA THR A 46 16.27 4.87 2.61
C THR A 46 15.82 4.13 1.34
N GLY A 47 14.59 4.38 0.88
CA GLY A 47 14.01 3.75 -0.32
C GLY A 47 13.30 2.42 -0.04
N GLU A 48 13.19 2.01 1.22
CA GLU A 48 12.46 0.83 1.64
C GLU A 48 10.95 1.06 1.52
N VAL A 49 10.23 0.03 1.11
CA VAL A 49 8.77 0.07 0.98
C VAL A 49 8.15 -0.08 2.37
N ILE A 50 7.35 0.91 2.77
CA ILE A 50 6.65 0.97 4.05
C ILE A 50 5.12 0.91 3.90
N GLY A 51 4.64 0.78 2.68
CA GLY A 51 3.22 0.66 2.36
C GLY A 51 2.92 0.78 0.87
N PHE A 52 1.65 0.80 0.53
CA PHE A 52 1.18 1.11 -0.81
C PHE A 52 -0.14 1.90 -0.77
N GLU A 53 -0.36 2.68 -1.83
CA GLU A 53 -1.57 3.46 -2.08
C GLU A 53 -2.18 3.04 -3.41
N CYS A 54 -3.45 2.68 -3.41
CA CYS A 54 -4.23 2.42 -4.60
C CYS A 54 -5.26 3.54 -4.79
N GLN A 55 -5.09 4.32 -5.86
CA GLN A 55 -6.02 5.38 -6.23
C GLN A 55 -7.14 4.85 -7.11
N PHE A 56 -8.26 5.57 -7.14
CA PHE A 56 -9.49 5.16 -7.85
C PHE A 56 -10.00 3.77 -7.43
N TYR A 57 -9.68 3.36 -6.20
CA TYR A 57 -10.06 2.08 -5.66
C TYR A 57 -11.58 2.01 -5.49
N ARG A 58 -12.22 1.17 -6.31
CA ARG A 58 -13.67 0.96 -6.27
C ARG A 58 -13.99 -0.17 -5.30
N LEU A 59 -14.38 0.22 -4.09
CA LEU A 59 -14.97 -0.72 -3.14
C LEU A 59 -16.42 -1.00 -3.57
N ALA A 60 -16.72 -2.23 -3.98
CA ALA A 60 -18.11 -2.65 -4.10
C ALA A 60 -18.78 -2.59 -2.70
N PRO A 61 -20.07 -2.22 -2.60
CA PRO A 61 -20.77 -2.29 -1.32
C PRO A 61 -20.69 -3.71 -0.75
N GLY A 62 -20.20 -3.85 0.49
CA GLY A 62 -20.04 -5.15 1.14
C GLY A 62 -18.81 -5.22 2.04
N GLU A 63 -18.33 -6.44 2.29
CA GLU A 63 -17.11 -6.71 3.04
C GLU A 63 -15.93 -6.90 2.07
N LEU A 64 -14.79 -6.29 2.38
CA LEU A 64 -13.54 -6.52 1.65
C LEU A 64 -12.70 -7.54 2.43
N ALA A 65 -12.65 -8.77 1.93
CA ALA A 65 -11.71 -9.76 2.44
C ALA A 65 -10.29 -9.35 2.05
N VAL A 66 -9.42 -9.15 3.04
CA VAL A 66 -7.99 -8.89 2.83
C VAL A 66 -7.23 -10.13 3.26
N GLU A 67 -6.60 -10.80 2.30
CA GLU A 67 -5.68 -11.91 2.56
C GLU A 67 -4.24 -11.37 2.56
N LEU A 68 -3.46 -11.76 3.57
CA LEU A 68 -2.08 -11.33 3.73
C LEU A 68 -1.18 -12.55 3.77
N GLU A 69 -0.24 -12.61 2.83
CA GLU A 69 0.84 -13.60 2.82
C GLU A 69 2.17 -12.89 3.08
N THR A 70 2.95 -13.39 4.02
CA THR A 70 4.32 -12.95 4.25
C THR A 70 5.29 -13.97 3.68
N VAL A 71 6.13 -13.55 2.74
CA VAL A 71 7.21 -14.38 2.21
C VAL A 71 8.56 -13.91 2.75
N PRO A 72 9.44 -14.82 3.22
CA PRO A 72 10.79 -14.43 3.60
C PRO A 72 11.56 -13.94 2.36
N LEU A 73 12.19 -12.77 2.48
CA LEU A 73 13.16 -12.31 1.49
C LEU A 73 14.37 -13.24 1.55
N LEU A 74 14.45 -14.21 0.63
CA LEU A 74 15.66 -15.00 0.45
C LEU A 74 16.75 -14.07 -0.11
N PRO A 75 17.94 -13.99 0.53
CA PRO A 75 19.04 -13.22 -0.04
C PRO A 75 19.42 -13.83 -1.40
N ARG A 76 19.60 -12.96 -2.41
CA ARG A 76 20.17 -13.33 -3.72
C ARG A 76 21.66 -13.59 -3.59
#